data_AF-A0A5M9JRG6-F1
#
_entry.id   AF-A0A5M9JRG6-F1
#
_cell.length_a   1.000
_cell.length_b   1.000
_cell.length_c   1.000
_cell.angle_alpha   90.00
_cell.angle_beta   90.00
_cell.angle_gamma   90.00
#
_symmetry.space_group_name_H-M   'P 1'
#
loop_
_entity.id
_entity.type
_entity.pdbx_description
1 polymer ?
#
loop_
_entity_poly.entity_id
_entity_poly.type
_entity_poly.pdbx_seq_one_letter_code
_entity_poly.pdbx_strand_id
1 'polypeptide(L)'
;MRIAPAASHTTTHSHLEPSTLGAPSAPGLHDTLRHGVGPTQNSSLNSTPDSSHPLENRLKKWEATQEALKMSGLRRTFGMSEPIRRGMELKIAREGEWRPLALGGGGPGIHEEILRGSDTTISWEDVFQGDEMRTVPGFHEEVERKVKMGF
;
A
#
# COMPACT_ATOMS: atom_id res chain seq x y z
N MET A 1 7.26 -5.32 20.85
CA MET A 1 7.18 -5.42 19.38
C MET A 1 5.80 -5.93 19.02
N ARG A 2 5.14 -5.36 18.01
CA ARG A 2 3.85 -5.87 17.52
C ARG A 2 4.11 -6.80 16.35
N ILE A 3 3.62 -8.04 16.44
CA ILE A 3 3.80 -9.08 15.40
C ILE A 3 2.77 -8.90 14.27
N ALA A 4 1.60 -8.36 14.60
CA ALA A 4 0.53 -8.09 13.64
C ALA A 4 0.29 -6.58 13.46
N PRO A 5 -0.16 -6.14 12.27
CA PRO A 5 -0.56 -4.76 12.02
C PRO A 5 -1.68 -4.33 12.98
N ALA A 6 -1.66 -3.06 13.39
CA ALA A 6 -2.68 -2.50 14.27
C ALA A 6 -4.06 -2.59 13.62
N ALA A 7 -5.11 -2.85 14.42
CA ALA A 7 -6.48 -2.66 13.98
C ALA A 7 -6.71 -1.17 13.69
N SER A 8 -7.37 -0.85 12.57
CA SER A 8 -7.79 0.52 12.26
C SER A 8 -9.23 0.55 11.75
N HIS A 9 -10.06 -0.39 12.22
CA HIS A 9 -11.49 -0.37 11.97
C HIS A 9 -12.19 0.36 13.11
N THR A 10 -13.23 1.09 12.77
CA THR A 10 -14.10 1.75 13.75
C THR A 10 -14.93 0.69 14.47
N THR A 11 -14.90 0.66 15.80
CA THR A 11 -15.75 -0.24 16.62
C THR A 11 -17.10 0.39 16.96
N THR A 12 -17.31 1.66 16.59
CA THR A 12 -18.48 2.47 16.95
C THR A 12 -19.01 3.16 15.70
N HIS A 13 -20.10 2.65 15.13
CA HIS A 13 -20.78 3.34 14.04
C HIS A 13 -21.78 4.34 14.62
N SER A 14 -21.74 5.58 14.15
CA SER A 14 -22.72 6.62 14.46
C SER A 14 -23.32 7.09 13.14
N HIS A 15 -24.63 6.98 13.01
CA HIS A 15 -25.36 7.57 11.88
C HIS A 15 -25.59 9.09 12.06
N LEU A 16 -25.11 9.65 13.17
CA LEU A 16 -25.18 11.07 13.49
C LEU A 16 -23.88 11.73 13.05
N GLU A 17 -23.95 12.59 12.04
CA GLU A 17 -22.87 13.51 11.68
C GLU A 17 -22.55 14.44 12.87
N PRO A 18 -21.27 14.72 13.18
CA PRO A 18 -20.88 15.55 14.33
C PRO A 18 -21.32 17.02 14.21
N SER A 19 -21.88 17.44 13.07
CA SER A 19 -22.40 18.79 12.85
C SER A 19 -23.91 18.74 12.55
N THR A 20 -24.72 18.42 13.55
CA THR A 20 -26.12 18.85 13.52
C THR A 20 -26.19 20.25 14.13
N LEU A 21 -26.69 21.23 13.37
CA LEU A 21 -26.93 22.61 13.84
C LEU A 21 -28.11 22.66 14.84
N GLY A 22 -28.12 21.76 15.83
CA GLY A 22 -29.15 21.66 16.87
C GLY A 22 -28.62 22.11 18.23
N ALA A 23 -29.48 22.73 19.03
CA ALA A 23 -29.16 23.04 20.42
C ALA A 23 -28.84 21.74 21.18
N PRO A 24 -27.87 21.75 22.12
CA PRO A 24 -27.44 20.56 22.86
C PRO A 24 -28.55 19.85 23.64
N SER A 25 -29.69 20.52 23.86
CA SER A 25 -30.86 19.99 24.57
C SER A 25 -31.87 19.27 23.66
N ALA A 26 -31.75 19.38 22.34
CA ALA A 26 -32.63 18.72 21.37
C ALA A 26 -31.87 18.47 20.05
N PRO A 27 -30.94 17.48 20.02
CA PRO A 27 -30.31 17.07 18.77
C PRO A 27 -31.40 16.62 17.78
N GLY A 28 -31.43 17.25 16.60
CA GLY A 28 -32.42 16.96 15.57
C GLY A 28 -32.30 15.51 15.09
N LEU A 29 -33.42 14.79 15.04
CA LEU A 29 -33.45 13.42 14.54
C LEU A 29 -33.03 13.40 13.06
N HIS A 30 -31.98 12.65 12.75
CA HIS A 30 -31.44 12.52 11.39
C HIS A 30 -32.47 11.85 10.46
N ASP A 31 -32.92 12.54 9.41
CA ASP A 31 -33.87 12.01 8.42
C ASP A 31 -33.17 11.01 7.47
N THR A 32 -33.42 9.72 7.70
CA THR A 32 -32.83 8.60 6.95
C THR A 32 -33.39 8.43 5.54
N LEU A 33 -34.58 8.98 5.24
CA LEU A 33 -35.17 8.90 3.89
C LEU A 33 -34.51 9.91 2.94
N ARG A 34 -34.07 11.05 3.44
CA ARG A 34 -33.41 12.10 2.63
C ARG A 34 -31.90 11.87 2.46
N HIS A 35 -31.25 11.35 3.49
CA HIS A 35 -29.79 11.21 3.53
C HIS A 35 -29.32 9.77 3.25
N GLY A 36 -30.25 8.81 3.18
CA GLY A 36 -29.96 7.40 2.94
C GLY A 36 -29.45 6.67 4.19
N VAL A 37 -29.53 5.34 4.15
CA VAL A 37 -28.95 4.42 5.14
C VAL A 37 -27.67 3.81 4.57
N GLY A 38 -26.64 4.63 4.43
CA GLY A 38 -25.37 4.16 3.87
C GLY A 38 -24.27 5.21 3.95
N PRO A 39 -23.00 4.77 3.88
CA PRO A 39 -21.87 5.70 3.87
C PRO A 39 -22.02 6.66 2.69
N THR A 40 -22.05 7.96 2.98
CA THR A 40 -22.17 8.99 1.95
C THR A 40 -20.88 9.02 1.13
N GLN A 41 -21.00 9.00 -0.20
CA GLN A 41 -19.87 9.04 -1.15
C GLN A 41 -19.03 10.32 -1.04
N ASN A 42 -19.44 11.29 -0.22
CA ASN A 42 -18.79 12.60 -0.07
C ASN A 42 -17.83 12.68 1.11
N SER A 43 -17.59 11.55 1.77
CA SER A 43 -16.44 11.41 2.67
C SER A 43 -15.18 11.52 1.79
N SER A 44 -14.37 12.54 2.06
CA SER A 44 -13.15 12.93 1.30
C SER A 44 -12.38 11.76 0.67
N LEU A 45 -11.65 12.01 -0.42
CA LEU A 45 -10.72 11.04 -1.03
C LEU A 45 -9.70 10.41 -0.03
N ASN A 46 -9.60 10.95 1.20
CA ASN A 46 -8.75 10.49 2.29
C ASN A 46 -9.49 9.84 3.46
N SER A 47 -10.83 9.79 3.47
CA SER A 47 -11.59 9.10 4.53
C SER A 47 -11.81 7.65 4.14
N THR A 48 -11.36 6.76 5.02
CA THR A 48 -11.59 5.32 4.90
C THR A 48 -13.10 5.06 4.81
N PRO A 49 -13.61 4.42 3.75
CA PRO A 49 -15.03 4.16 3.64
C PRO A 49 -15.46 3.21 4.77
N ASP A 50 -16.55 3.57 5.45
CA ASP A 50 -17.12 2.80 6.58
C ASP A 50 -17.52 1.36 6.19
N SER A 51 -17.59 1.05 4.89
CA SER A 51 -17.87 -0.28 4.35
C SER A 51 -16.64 -1.19 4.17
N SER A 52 -15.44 -0.73 4.55
CA SER A 52 -14.21 -1.51 4.36
C SER A 52 -14.15 -2.70 5.33
N HIS A 53 -13.74 -3.87 4.85
CA HIS A 53 -13.63 -5.06 5.69
C HIS A 53 -12.52 -4.89 6.75
N PRO A 54 -12.73 -5.23 8.03
CA PRO A 54 -11.76 -4.95 9.11
C PRO A 54 -10.40 -5.65 8.93
N LEU A 55 -10.33 -6.72 8.12
CA LEU A 55 -9.08 -7.41 7.79
C LEU A 55 -8.35 -6.82 6.57
N GLU A 56 -9.03 -6.06 5.70
CA GLU A 56 -8.44 -5.57 4.46
C GLU A 56 -7.23 -4.68 4.73
N ASN A 57 -7.37 -3.73 5.65
CA ASN A 57 -6.28 -2.86 6.06
C ASN A 57 -5.12 -3.61 6.73
N ARG A 58 -5.43 -4.74 7.40
CA ARG A 58 -4.42 -5.59 8.03
C ARG A 58 -3.64 -6.38 6.99
N LEU A 59 -4.32 -6.96 6.00
CA LEU A 59 -3.69 -7.67 4.89
C LEU A 59 -2.79 -6.71 4.08
N LYS A 60 -3.31 -5.52 3.74
CA LYS A 60 -2.55 -4.47 3.04
C LYS A 60 -1.27 -4.03 3.76
N LYS A 61 -1.24 -4.09 5.10
CA LYS A 61 -0.10 -3.64 5.93
C LYS A 61 0.76 -4.77 6.46
N TRP A 62 0.45 -6.02 6.12
CA TRP A 62 1.12 -7.18 6.69
C TRP A 62 2.61 -7.16 6.40
N GLU A 63 2.99 -7.02 5.12
CA GLU A 63 4.39 -7.02 4.70
C GLU A 63 5.18 -5.86 5.30
N ALA A 64 4.63 -4.63 5.24
CA ALA A 64 5.26 -3.46 5.84
C ALA A 64 5.47 -3.64 7.36
N THR A 65 4.56 -4.34 8.05
CA THR A 65 4.70 -4.63 9.47
C THR A 65 5.79 -5.67 9.74
N GLN A 66 5.90 -6.71 8.91
CA GLN A 66 6.97 -7.71 9.00
C GLN A 66 8.35 -7.07 8.76
N GLU A 67 8.46 -6.19 7.76
CA GLU A 67 9.70 -5.46 7.47
C GLU A 67 10.07 -4.53 8.64
N ALA A 68 9.12 -3.78 9.18
CA ALA A 68 9.35 -2.92 10.35
C ALA A 68 9.81 -3.74 11.57
N LEU A 69 9.25 -4.94 11.77
CA LEU A 69 9.67 -5.85 12.81
C LEU A 69 11.11 -6.30 12.58
N LYS A 70 11.48 -6.75 11.37
CA LYS A 70 12.84 -7.14 10.99
C LYS A 70 13.84 -6.02 11.25
N MET A 71 13.53 -4.79 10.80
CA MET A 71 14.39 -3.62 11.03
C MET A 71 14.53 -3.27 12.51
N SER A 72 13.45 -3.38 13.29
CA SER A 72 13.52 -3.15 14.75
C SER A 72 14.34 -4.21 15.47
N GLY A 73 14.35 -5.46 14.97
CA GLY A 73 15.19 -6.55 15.45
C GLY A 73 16.66 -6.27 15.18
N LEU A 74 17.00 -5.97 13.93
CA LEU A 74 18.36 -5.59 13.52
C LEU A 74 18.89 -4.39 14.32
N ARG A 75 18.04 -3.38 14.54
CA ARG A 75 18.40 -2.23 15.37
C ARG A 75 18.79 -2.63 16.80
N ARG A 76 18.09 -3.61 17.37
CA ARG A 76 18.32 -4.06 18.75
C ARG A 76 19.55 -4.95 18.87
N THR A 77 19.84 -5.78 17.88
CA THR A 77 20.96 -6.73 17.91
C THR A 77 22.28 -6.10 17.46
N PHE A 78 22.23 -5.22 16.45
CA PHE A 78 23.43 -4.69 15.78
C PHE A 78 23.55 -3.16 15.86
N GLY A 79 22.54 -2.48 16.40
CA GLY A 79 22.53 -1.02 16.51
C GLY A 79 21.93 -0.29 15.30
N MET A 80 22.01 1.04 15.30
CA MET A 80 21.33 1.89 14.31
C MET A 80 21.92 1.78 12.89
N SER A 81 23.17 1.34 12.77
CA SER A 81 23.87 1.24 11.49
C SER A 81 23.20 0.24 10.53
N GLU A 82 22.72 -0.89 11.04
CA GLU A 82 22.16 -1.96 10.21
C GLU A 82 20.87 -1.57 9.48
N PRO A 83 19.82 -1.02 10.14
CA PRO A 83 18.63 -0.54 9.42
C PRO A 83 18.94 0.51 8.36
N ILE A 84 19.89 1.42 8.63
CA ILE A 84 20.29 2.47 7.68
C ILE A 84 20.96 1.83 6.46
N ARG A 85 21.94 0.95 6.69
CA ARG A 85 22.64 0.23 5.62
C ARG A 85 21.65 -0.56 4.76
N ARG A 86 20.75 -1.34 5.36
CA ARG A 86 19.75 -2.11 4.63
C ARG A 86 18.78 -1.23 3.85
N GLY A 87 18.34 -0.11 4.42
CA GLY A 87 17.53 0.87 3.69
C GLY A 87 18.26 1.47 2.48
N MET A 88 19.55 1.76 2.62
CA MET A 88 20.38 2.28 1.51
C MET A 88 20.61 1.22 0.42
N GLU A 89 20.90 -0.03 0.78
CA GLU A 89 21.06 -1.13 -0.18
C GLU A 89 19.78 -1.37 -0.98
N LEU A 90 18.62 -1.40 -0.30
CA LEU A 90 17.32 -1.55 -0.95
C LEU A 90 17.01 -0.37 -1.88
N LYS A 91 17.36 0.86 -1.46
CA LYS A 91 17.19 2.07 -2.28
C LYS A 91 18.06 2.01 -3.54
N ILE A 92 19.33 1.64 -3.42
CA ILE A 92 20.25 1.52 -4.55
C ILE A 92 19.76 0.46 -5.54
N ALA A 93 19.27 -0.69 -5.05
CA ALA A 93 18.71 -1.73 -5.92
C ALA A 93 17.50 -1.21 -6.71
N ARG A 94 16.55 -0.54 -6.05
CA ARG A 94 15.37 0.05 -6.72
C ARG A 94 15.71 1.11 -7.75
N GLU A 95 16.67 1.99 -7.45
CA GLU A 95 17.04 3.10 -8.34
C GLU A 95 17.98 2.68 -9.47
N GLY A 96 18.79 1.64 -9.24
CA GLY A 96 19.80 1.16 -10.18
C GLY A 96 19.30 0.09 -11.16
N GLU A 97 18.24 -0.62 -10.82
CA GLU A 97 17.70 -1.67 -11.68
C GLU A 97 16.77 -1.07 -12.74
N TRP A 98 17.08 -1.33 -14.01
CA TRP A 98 16.15 -1.12 -15.12
C TRP A 98 15.91 -2.45 -15.80
N ARG A 99 14.64 -2.79 -15.97
CA ARG A 99 14.19 -3.99 -16.69
C ARG A 99 13.09 -3.57 -17.67
N PRO A 100 13.13 -4.05 -18.92
CA PRO A 100 12.08 -3.75 -19.88
C PRO A 100 10.76 -4.39 -19.44
N LEU A 101 9.64 -3.74 -19.75
CA LEU A 101 8.29 -4.23 -19.46
C LEU A 101 8.04 -5.62 -20.07
N ALA A 102 8.60 -5.87 -21.27
CA ALA A 102 8.54 -7.18 -21.92
C ALA A 102 9.17 -8.33 -21.10
N LEU A 103 10.03 -8.03 -20.11
CA LEU A 103 10.64 -8.98 -19.19
C LEU A 103 10.12 -8.82 -17.74
N GLY A 104 8.93 -8.24 -17.58
CA GLY A 104 8.30 -8.02 -16.27
C GLY A 104 8.82 -6.79 -15.52
N GLY A 105 9.30 -5.76 -16.23
CA GLY A 105 9.82 -4.52 -15.64
C GLY A 105 8.84 -3.64 -14.87
N GLY A 106 7.59 -4.09 -14.66
CA GLY A 106 6.58 -3.38 -13.87
C GLY A 106 6.59 -3.74 -12.37
N GLY A 107 7.27 -4.84 -12.00
CA GLY A 107 7.34 -5.35 -10.64
C GLY A 107 8.66 -5.09 -9.93
N PRO A 108 8.79 -5.54 -8.66
CA PRO A 108 10.06 -5.51 -7.95
C PRO A 108 11.15 -6.31 -8.70
N GLY A 109 12.38 -5.86 -8.52
CA GLY A 109 13.56 -6.51 -9.07
C GLY A 109 14.01 -7.73 -8.28
N ILE A 110 14.73 -8.67 -8.91
CA ILE A 110 15.25 -9.85 -8.20
C ILE A 110 16.23 -9.44 -7.10
N HIS A 111 17.02 -8.39 -7.33
CA HIS A 111 17.96 -7.87 -6.34
C HIS A 111 17.22 -7.28 -5.14
N GLU A 112 16.09 -6.61 -5.40
CA GLU A 112 15.23 -6.10 -4.36
C GLU A 112 14.59 -7.25 -3.56
N GLU A 113 14.10 -8.29 -4.23
CA GLU A 113 13.47 -9.47 -3.59
C GLU A 113 14.47 -10.23 -2.70
N ILE A 114 15.71 -10.40 -3.14
CA ILE A 114 16.78 -11.02 -2.34
C ILE A 114 17.04 -10.20 -1.06
N LEU A 115 17.06 -8.88 -1.16
CA LEU A 115 17.29 -8.00 0.01
C LEU A 115 16.10 -8.02 0.98
N ARG A 116 14.87 -8.12 0.46
CA ARG A 116 13.66 -8.32 1.26
C ARG A 116 13.62 -9.72 1.88
N GLY A 117 14.16 -10.72 1.19
CA GLY A 117 14.10 -12.15 1.53
C GLY A 117 12.80 -12.80 1.04
N SER A 118 12.24 -12.31 -0.07
CA SER A 118 11.01 -12.82 -0.70
C SER A 118 11.29 -13.57 -2.02
N ASP A 119 12.55 -13.79 -2.36
CA ASP A 119 13.00 -14.45 -3.60
C ASP A 119 12.57 -15.92 -3.71
N THR A 120 12.27 -16.56 -2.58
CA THR A 120 11.83 -17.96 -2.52
C THR A 120 10.31 -18.12 -2.40
N THR A 121 9.56 -17.01 -2.43
CA THR A 121 8.10 -17.00 -2.27
C THR A 121 7.45 -16.48 -3.54
N ILE A 122 6.25 -17.00 -3.85
CA ILE A 122 5.44 -16.52 -4.96
C ILE A 122 4.02 -16.29 -4.47
N SER A 123 3.46 -15.13 -4.78
CA SER A 123 2.08 -14.76 -4.48
C SER A 123 1.25 -14.64 -5.75
N TRP A 124 -0.05 -14.40 -5.58
CA TRP A 124 -0.95 -14.16 -6.70
C TRP A 124 -0.67 -12.80 -7.37
N GLU A 125 -0.17 -11.81 -6.61
CA GLU A 125 0.19 -10.50 -7.14
C GLU A 125 1.37 -10.56 -8.12
N ASP A 126 2.26 -11.53 -7.95
CA ASP A 126 3.42 -11.73 -8.84
C ASP A 126 3.00 -12.26 -10.22
N VAL A 127 1.94 -13.08 -10.25
CA VAL A 127 1.41 -13.72 -11.48
C VAL A 127 0.40 -12.82 -12.19
N PHE A 128 -0.45 -12.13 -11.43
CA PHE A 128 -1.53 -11.29 -11.95
C PHE A 128 -1.28 -9.83 -11.58
N GLN A 129 -0.51 -9.14 -12.43
CA GLN A 129 -0.10 -7.76 -12.21
C GLN A 129 -1.10 -6.74 -12.79
N GLY A 130 -2.17 -7.19 -13.47
CA GLY A 130 -3.19 -6.29 -14.04
C GLY A 130 -2.82 -5.67 -15.38
N ASP A 131 -1.70 -6.09 -15.98
CA ASP A 131 -1.23 -5.66 -17.31
C ASP A 131 -1.62 -6.65 -18.42
N GLU A 132 -2.40 -7.70 -18.11
CA GLU A 132 -2.69 -8.81 -19.04
C GLU A 132 -3.47 -8.35 -20.28
N MET A 133 -4.23 -7.27 -20.16
CA MET A 133 -4.99 -6.66 -21.25
C MET A 133 -4.30 -5.46 -21.91
N ARG A 134 -3.14 -5.03 -21.40
CA ARG A 134 -2.44 -3.84 -21.91
C ARG A 134 -1.46 -4.20 -23.01
N THR A 135 -1.35 -3.33 -24.00
CA THR A 135 -0.34 -3.46 -25.05
C THR A 135 1.02 -3.10 -24.46
N VAL A 136 1.89 -4.09 -24.31
CA VAL A 136 3.26 -3.90 -23.82
C VAL A 136 4.12 -3.26 -24.92
N PRO A 137 4.85 -2.16 -24.64
CA PRO A 137 5.78 -1.56 -25.60
C PRO A 137 6.83 -2.56 -26.06
N GLY A 138 7.31 -2.41 -27.31
CA GLY A 138 8.38 -3.26 -27.83
C GLY A 138 9.70 -3.02 -27.08
N PHE A 139 10.49 -4.09 -26.88
CA PHE A 139 11.80 -4.01 -26.20
C PHE A 139 12.71 -2.91 -26.80
N HIS A 140 12.79 -2.82 -28.13
CA HIS A 140 13.65 -1.86 -28.82
C HIS A 140 13.20 -0.41 -28.55
N GLU A 141 11.89 -0.14 -28.61
CA GLU A 141 11.32 1.19 -28.34
C GLU A 141 11.61 1.64 -26.89
N GLU A 142 11.55 0.72 -25.94
CA GLU A 142 11.84 1.01 -24.54
C GLU A 142 13.34 1.29 -24.30
N VAL A 143 14.22 0.51 -24.93
CA VAL A 143 15.68 0.72 -24.88
C VAL A 143 16.07 2.05 -25.53
N GLU A 144 15.52 2.35 -26.70
CA GLU A 144 15.74 3.62 -27.41
C GLU A 144 15.35 4.82 -26.54
N ARG A 145 14.18 4.76 -25.91
CA ARG A 145 13.71 5.77 -24.94
C ARG A 145 14.63 5.89 -23.73
N LYS A 146 15.12 4.76 -23.20
CA LYS A 146 16.03 4.72 -22.03
C LYS A 146 17.39 5.33 -22.34
N VAL A 147 17.97 5.02 -23.50
CA VAL A 147 19.31 5.48 -23.93
C VAL A 147 19.25 6.86 -24.59
N LYS A 148 18.04 7.44 -24.77
CA LYS A 148 17.81 8.72 -25.46
C LYS A 148 18.30 8.69 -26.92
N MET A 149 18.23 7.52 -27.54
CA MET A 149 18.49 7.33 -28.96
C MET A 149 17.13 7.33 -29.67
N GLY A 150 16.67 8.50 -30.12
CA GLY A 150 15.39 8.66 -30.81
C GLY A 150 14.94 10.12 -30.80
N PHE A 151 14.43 10.59 -31.94
CA PHE A 151 13.89 11.94 -32.16
C PHE A 151 12.56 12.15 -31.43
#